data_AF-A0A1Q7DQH3-F1
#
_entry.id   AF-A0A1Q7DQH3-F1
#
_cell.length_a   1.000
_cell.length_b   1.000
_cell.length_c   1.000
_cell.angle_alpha   90.00
_cell.angle_beta   90.00
_cell.angle_gamma   90.00
#
_symmetry.space_group_name_H-M   'P 1'
#
loop_
_entity.id
_entity.type
_entity.pdbx_description
1 polymer ?
#
loop_
_entity_poly.entity_id
_entity_poly.type
_entity_poly.pdbx_seq_one_letter_code
_entity_poly.pdbx_strand_id
1 'polypeptide(L)'
;MNDAKERLLDAWRGEVRARAQYEILAQRVRDPKRANIIRQIAEAEGRHRQRVEKRLGELGISLPDAESARLSWLQRLQAELAPISVVIARMEAAEQSEIDDRYHRPTGDPQTDEVLSAIRVEEQGHSRSLDELQAAHATDINKPSGVQSRLDRILHRETWHRTGAGWISGAIYGANDGLAAVFGIVAGVSGATGGSTFVLTAGLSGAVASGLSMATGAFLASRSEAEVAAANLAREKQEVLEHPDEEREELSLFYQLKGFDTETANMLAERLARNPQAMLMAQATEELGGVEAGGDPLQSAAAAGISTFVGAMVPVIPFFFLR
;
A
#
# COMPACT_ATOMS: atom_id res chain seq x y z
N MET A 1 11.14 19.77 26.84
CA MET A 1 11.41 18.59 27.72
C MET A 1 10.43 17.44 27.51
N ASN A 2 9.09 17.64 27.57
CA ASN A 2 8.15 16.52 27.33
C ASN A 2 8.22 15.96 25.89
N ASP A 3 8.33 16.82 24.88
CA ASP A 3 8.39 16.39 23.48
C ASP A 3 9.70 15.64 23.14
N ALA A 4 10.84 16.10 23.65
CA ALA A 4 12.13 15.39 23.53
C ALA A 4 12.07 13.98 24.16
N LYS A 5 11.44 13.86 25.34
CA LYS A 5 11.24 12.58 26.02
C LYS A 5 10.36 11.64 25.20
N GLU A 6 9.21 12.11 24.72
CA GLU A 6 8.30 11.27 23.93
C GLU A 6 8.98 10.75 22.66
N ARG A 7 9.66 11.64 21.92
CA ARG A 7 10.36 11.26 20.69
C ARG A 7 11.50 10.28 20.92
N LEU A 8 12.29 10.45 21.98
CA LEU A 8 13.34 9.49 22.32
C LEU A 8 12.77 8.13 22.73
N LEU A 9 11.63 8.10 23.42
CA LEU A 9 10.98 6.84 23.78
C LEU A 9 10.34 6.14 22.57
N ASP A 10 9.78 6.91 21.63
CA ASP A 10 9.22 6.37 20.40
C ASP A 10 10.33 5.84 19.48
N ALA A 11 11.40 6.62 19.26
CA ALA A 11 12.59 6.17 18.57
C ALA A 11 13.12 4.88 19.20
N TRP A 12 13.33 4.84 20.53
CA TRP A 12 13.80 3.64 21.22
C TRP A 12 12.94 2.40 20.96
N ARG A 13 11.60 2.53 20.91
CA ARG A 13 10.70 1.42 20.58
C ARG A 13 10.82 1.00 19.11
N GLY A 14 10.98 1.96 18.21
CA GLY A 14 11.24 1.73 16.78
C GLY A 14 12.48 0.86 16.60
N GLU A 15 13.61 1.31 17.14
CA GLU A 15 14.91 0.61 17.08
C GLU A 15 14.85 -0.83 17.60
N VAL A 16 14.17 -1.05 18.73
CA VAL A 16 14.02 -2.39 19.32
C VAL A 16 13.22 -3.32 18.40
N ARG A 17 12.16 -2.81 17.77
CA ARG A 17 11.31 -3.60 16.88
C ARG A 17 11.98 -3.85 15.53
N ALA A 18 12.56 -2.82 14.93
CA ALA A 18 13.25 -2.89 13.65
C ALA A 18 14.38 -3.92 13.71
N ARG A 19 15.24 -3.84 14.74
CA ARG A 19 16.28 -4.84 14.99
C ARG A 19 15.75 -6.27 15.03
N ALA A 20 14.69 -6.51 15.82
CA ALA A 20 14.12 -7.85 15.96
C ALA A 20 13.55 -8.39 14.64
N GLN A 21 12.96 -7.53 13.80
CA GLN A 21 12.47 -7.91 12.48
C GLN A 21 13.62 -8.21 11.51
N TYR A 22 14.67 -7.38 11.48
CA TYR A 22 15.86 -7.64 10.66
C TYR A 22 16.60 -8.91 11.09
N GLU A 23 16.69 -9.22 12.39
CA GLU A 23 17.26 -10.48 12.89
C GLU A 23 16.48 -11.71 12.40
N ILE A 24 15.14 -11.65 12.40
CA ILE A 24 14.27 -12.70 11.85
C ILE A 24 14.50 -12.84 10.34
N LEU A 25 14.51 -11.72 9.61
CA LEU A 25 14.74 -11.72 8.16
C LEU A 25 16.10 -12.32 7.78
N ALA A 26 17.16 -11.95 8.49
CA ALA A 26 18.51 -12.46 8.26
C ALA A 26 18.63 -13.98 8.42
N GLN A 27 17.79 -14.60 9.24
CA GLN A 27 17.73 -16.06 9.41
C GLN A 27 16.94 -16.75 8.29
N ARG A 28 15.97 -16.05 7.68
CA ARG A 28 15.11 -16.57 6.62
C ARG A 28 15.75 -16.47 5.23
N VAL A 29 16.63 -15.49 5.02
CA VAL A 29 17.30 -15.29 3.73
C VAL A 29 18.32 -16.39 3.47
N ARG A 30 18.15 -17.13 2.36
CA ARG A 30 19.03 -18.23 1.97
C ARG A 30 20.39 -17.76 1.42
N ASP A 31 20.43 -16.61 0.76
CA ASP A 31 21.66 -16.05 0.22
C ASP A 31 22.54 -15.49 1.37
N PRO A 32 23.75 -16.05 1.58
CA PRO A 32 24.63 -15.62 2.67
C PRO A 32 25.07 -14.15 2.57
N LYS A 33 25.19 -13.59 1.36
CA LYS A 33 25.57 -12.17 1.19
C LYS A 33 24.45 -11.26 1.65
N ARG A 34 23.21 -11.55 1.23
CA ARG A 34 22.02 -10.78 1.61
C ARG A 34 21.71 -10.91 3.10
N ALA A 35 21.80 -12.11 3.63
CA ALA A 35 21.67 -12.35 5.06
C ALA A 35 22.71 -11.54 5.86
N ASN A 36 23.94 -11.40 5.34
CA ASN A 36 24.97 -10.59 6.01
C ASN A 36 24.65 -9.09 6.01
N ILE A 37 24.16 -8.55 4.90
CA ILE A 37 23.76 -7.13 4.84
C ILE A 37 22.58 -6.86 5.78
N ILE A 38 21.57 -7.73 5.81
CA ILE A 38 20.44 -7.59 6.75
C ILE A 38 20.91 -7.66 8.21
N ARG A 39 21.92 -8.49 8.53
CA ARG A 39 22.55 -8.49 9.87
C ARG A 39 23.26 -7.18 10.18
N GLN A 40 23.96 -6.59 9.21
CA GLN A 40 24.64 -5.31 9.40
C GLN A 40 23.64 -4.18 9.69
N ILE A 41 22.47 -4.21 9.05
CA ILE A 41 21.35 -3.28 9.35
C ILE A 41 20.82 -3.55 10.76
N ALA A 42 20.53 -4.79 11.13
CA ALA A 42 20.10 -5.13 12.50
C ALA A 42 21.11 -4.68 13.59
N GLU A 43 22.41 -4.75 13.29
CA GLU A 43 23.46 -4.23 14.16
C GLU A 43 23.47 -2.70 14.24
N ALA A 44 23.13 -2.01 13.15
CA ALA A 44 22.99 -0.56 13.10
C ALA A 44 21.82 -0.08 13.98
N GLU A 45 20.63 -0.65 13.85
CA GLU A 45 19.49 -0.43 14.76
C GLU A 45 19.92 -0.63 16.23
N GLY A 46 20.76 -1.64 16.48
CA GLY A 46 21.34 -1.88 17.80
C GLY A 46 22.19 -0.74 18.34
N ARG A 47 23.00 -0.10 17.48
CA ARG A 47 23.83 1.07 17.82
C ARG A 47 22.98 2.32 17.99
N HIS A 48 21.94 2.48 17.18
CA HIS A 48 21.00 3.59 17.26
C HIS A 48 20.25 3.56 18.57
N ARG A 49 19.69 2.39 18.95
CA ARG A 49 19.13 2.15 20.27
C ARG A 49 20.07 2.57 21.40
N GLN A 50 21.36 2.21 21.34
CA GLN A 50 22.34 2.59 22.37
C GLN A 50 22.54 4.11 22.47
N ARG A 51 22.54 4.82 21.32
CA ARG A 51 22.61 6.30 21.32
C ARG A 51 21.37 6.91 21.96
N VAL A 52 20.18 6.39 21.65
CA VAL A 52 18.92 6.84 22.25
C VAL A 52 18.89 6.54 23.75
N GLU A 53 19.30 5.34 24.18
CA GLU A 53 19.40 4.95 25.59
C GLU A 53 20.35 5.86 26.38
N LYS A 54 21.51 6.18 25.79
CA LYS A 54 22.46 7.13 26.38
C LYS A 54 21.82 8.50 26.58
N ARG A 55 21.11 9.02 25.57
CA ARG A 55 20.43 10.33 25.66
C ARG A 55 19.30 10.34 26.69
N LEU A 56 18.50 9.28 26.73
CA LEU A 56 17.47 9.10 27.76
C LEU A 56 18.09 9.13 29.18
N GLY A 57 19.24 8.47 29.36
CA GLY A 57 20.00 8.50 30.61
C GLY A 57 20.52 9.88 30.99
N GLU A 58 21.05 10.65 30.04
CA GLU A 58 21.51 12.04 30.23
C GLU A 58 20.38 12.98 30.66
N LEU A 59 19.15 12.72 30.19
CA LEU A 59 17.94 13.44 30.59
C LEU A 59 17.32 12.93 31.90
N GLY A 60 17.92 11.92 32.55
CA GLY A 60 17.42 11.31 33.78
C GLY A 60 16.13 10.51 33.60
N ILE A 61 15.84 10.04 32.38
CA ILE A 61 14.64 9.27 32.05
C ILE A 61 14.95 7.79 32.20
N SER A 62 14.16 7.08 33.01
CA SER A 62 14.27 5.63 33.17
C SER A 62 13.85 4.91 31.89
N LEU A 63 14.64 3.93 31.47
CA LEU A 63 14.30 3.10 30.32
C LEU A 63 13.02 2.29 30.57
N PRO A 64 12.12 2.19 29.59
CA PRO A 64 10.97 1.28 29.67
C PRO A 64 11.43 -0.18 29.81
N ASP A 65 10.56 -1.04 30.33
CA ASP A 65 10.81 -2.48 30.34
C ASP A 65 11.05 -2.99 28.91
N ALA A 66 12.12 -3.75 28.70
CA ALA A 66 12.48 -4.31 27.40
C ALA A 66 11.37 -5.17 26.82
N GLU A 67 10.52 -5.79 27.66
CA GLU A 67 9.35 -6.55 27.21
C GLU A 67 8.29 -5.67 26.54
N SER A 68 8.18 -4.39 26.93
CA SER A 68 7.16 -3.46 26.40
C SER A 68 7.40 -3.04 24.95
N ALA A 69 8.64 -3.20 24.46
CA ALA A 69 9.04 -2.86 23.09
C ALA A 69 9.23 -4.09 22.19
N ARG A 70 9.09 -5.32 22.72
CA ARG A 70 9.19 -6.54 21.90
C ARG A 70 8.09 -6.61 20.86
N LEU A 71 8.38 -7.32 19.77
CA LEU A 71 7.39 -7.68 18.76
C LEU A 71 6.25 -8.46 19.42
N SER A 72 5.02 -8.09 19.10
CA SER A 72 3.86 -8.91 19.46
C SER A 72 3.95 -10.27 18.77
N TRP A 73 3.26 -11.27 19.30
CA TRP A 73 3.24 -12.60 18.70
C TRP A 73 2.75 -12.56 17.24
N LEU A 74 1.78 -11.68 16.92
CA LEU A 74 1.30 -11.44 15.56
C LEU A 74 2.39 -10.85 14.66
N GLN A 75 3.12 -9.84 15.16
CA GLN A 75 4.20 -9.19 14.40
C GLN A 75 5.35 -10.17 14.13
N ARG A 76 5.67 -11.02 15.11
CA ARG A 76 6.67 -12.07 14.95
C ARG A 76 6.24 -13.14 13.94
N LEU A 77 5.00 -13.63 14.05
CA LEU A 77 4.44 -14.58 13.10
C LEU A 77 4.40 -14.01 11.68
N GLN A 78 4.03 -12.74 11.53
CA GLN A 78 4.08 -12.04 10.25
C GLN A 78 5.50 -11.94 9.70
N ALA A 79 6.48 -11.55 10.53
CA ALA A 79 7.89 -11.50 10.12
C ALA A 79 8.46 -12.88 9.75
N GLU A 80 7.92 -13.97 10.32
CA GLU A 80 8.34 -15.35 10.04
C GLU A 80 7.65 -15.97 8.80
N LEU A 81 6.40 -15.56 8.48
CA LEU A 81 5.61 -16.18 7.42
C LEU A 81 5.46 -15.34 6.14
N ALA A 82 5.41 -14.01 6.26
CA ALA A 82 5.17 -13.15 5.10
C ALA A 82 6.36 -13.17 4.11
N PRO A 83 6.13 -12.89 2.81
CA PRO A 83 7.21 -12.73 1.85
C PRO A 83 8.22 -11.68 2.32
N ILE A 84 9.53 -11.95 2.17
CA ILE A 84 10.62 -11.09 2.66
C ILE A 84 10.48 -9.66 2.11
N SER A 85 10.12 -9.50 0.83
CA SER A 85 9.91 -8.19 0.19
C SER A 85 8.81 -7.37 0.85
N VAL A 86 7.70 -8.01 1.24
CA VAL A 86 6.57 -7.34 1.90
C VAL A 86 6.94 -6.90 3.31
N VAL A 87 7.75 -7.69 4.02
CA VAL A 87 8.24 -7.32 5.35
C VAL A 87 9.20 -6.12 5.26
N ILE A 88 10.14 -6.15 4.31
CA ILE A 88 11.09 -5.04 4.09
C ILE A 88 10.34 -3.76 3.71
N ALA A 89 9.45 -3.80 2.72
CA ALA A 89 8.69 -2.62 2.30
C ALA A 89 7.83 -2.01 3.44
N ARG A 90 7.31 -2.86 4.33
CA ARG A 90 6.57 -2.39 5.52
C ARG A 90 7.49 -1.77 6.57
N MET A 91 8.70 -2.29 6.74
CA MET A 91 9.70 -1.73 7.65
C MET A 91 10.17 -0.36 7.14
N GLU A 92 10.49 -0.26 5.85
CA GLU A 92 10.83 1.00 5.18
C GLU A 92 9.68 2.02 5.32
N ALA A 93 8.43 1.60 5.12
CA ALA A 93 7.27 2.46 5.31
C ALA A 93 7.08 2.90 6.79
N ALA A 94 7.43 2.03 7.75
CA ALA A 94 7.35 2.38 9.17
C ALA A 94 8.45 3.39 9.55
N GLU A 95 9.69 3.14 9.14
CA GLU A 95 10.84 4.04 9.30
C GLU A 95 10.58 5.40 8.62
N GLN A 96 9.95 5.40 7.45
CA GLN A 96 9.62 6.61 6.72
C GLN A 96 8.39 7.36 7.29
N SER A 97 7.44 6.64 7.90
CA SER A 97 6.33 7.25 8.63
C SER A 97 6.76 7.90 9.95
N GLU A 98 7.88 7.45 10.54
CA GLU A 98 8.53 8.14 11.66
C GLU A 98 9.21 9.46 11.23
N ILE A 99 9.36 9.71 9.93
CA ILE A 99 9.95 10.93 9.36
C ILE A 99 8.90 12.05 9.15
N ASP A 100 7.60 11.77 9.28
CA ASP A 100 6.55 12.77 9.05
C ASP A 100 6.56 13.94 10.08
N ASP A 101 5.98 15.08 9.68
CA ASP A 101 6.06 16.50 10.15
C ASP A 101 6.45 16.83 11.62
N ARG A 102 6.30 15.89 12.56
CA ARG A 102 6.67 16.01 13.98
C ARG A 102 8.19 16.02 14.18
N TYR A 103 8.95 15.18 13.47
CA TYR A 103 10.41 15.03 13.69
C TYR A 103 11.28 16.07 12.95
N HIS A 104 10.72 16.88 12.06
CA HIS A 104 11.39 18.02 11.43
C HIS A 104 11.42 19.27 12.33
N ARG A 105 10.57 19.32 13.34
CA ARG A 105 10.51 20.43 14.30
C ARG A 105 11.54 20.21 15.40
N PRO A 106 12.33 21.24 15.78
CA PRO A 106 13.26 21.13 16.90
C PRO A 106 12.54 20.66 18.17
N THR A 107 13.12 19.73 18.92
CA THR A 107 12.59 19.29 20.22
C THR A 107 12.79 20.33 21.32
N GLY A 108 13.51 21.41 21.00
CA GLY A 108 13.95 22.46 21.93
C GLY A 108 15.21 22.08 22.71
N ASP A 109 15.85 20.96 22.36
CA ASP A 109 17.08 20.45 22.96
C ASP A 109 18.08 20.07 21.85
N PRO A 110 19.10 20.90 21.58
CA PRO A 110 20.02 20.72 20.46
C PRO A 110 20.73 19.36 20.44
N GLN A 111 21.04 18.80 21.62
CA GLN A 111 21.71 17.51 21.74
C GLN A 111 20.79 16.34 21.38
N THR A 112 19.50 16.44 21.69
CA THR A 112 18.51 15.43 21.26
C THR A 112 18.24 15.52 19.77
N ASP A 113 18.16 16.75 19.23
CA ASP A 113 17.99 16.98 17.79
C ASP A 113 19.18 16.44 16.98
N GLU A 114 20.41 16.57 17.50
CA GLU A 114 21.61 15.98 16.90
C GLU A 114 21.57 14.44 16.86
N VAL A 115 21.18 13.80 17.97
CA VAL A 115 21.06 12.33 18.03
C VAL A 115 20.02 11.82 17.03
N LEU A 116 18.83 12.43 17.01
CA LEU A 116 17.73 12.02 16.11
C LEU A 116 18.04 12.29 14.64
N SER A 117 18.75 13.40 14.34
CA SER A 117 19.15 13.70 12.96
C SER A 117 20.27 12.78 12.46
N ALA A 118 21.24 12.41 13.31
CA ALA A 118 22.27 11.45 12.96
C ALA A 118 21.70 10.06 12.64
N ILE A 119 20.75 9.59 13.46
CA ILE A 119 20.01 8.34 13.22
C ILE A 119 19.31 8.41 11.85
N ARG A 120 18.58 9.49 11.56
CA ARG A 120 17.87 9.67 10.27
C ARG A 120 18.79 9.61 9.05
N VAL A 121 19.97 10.23 9.13
CA VAL A 121 20.93 10.20 8.01
C VAL A 121 21.44 8.77 7.78
N GLU A 122 21.61 8.00 8.85
CA GLU A 122 22.00 6.59 8.76
C GLU A 122 20.85 5.71 8.25
N GLU A 123 19.60 5.96 8.64
CA GLU A 123 18.41 5.26 8.13
C GLU A 123 18.22 5.43 6.62
N GLN A 124 18.49 6.62 6.09
CA GLN A 124 18.52 6.84 4.63
C GLN A 124 19.58 5.97 3.93
N GLY A 125 20.65 5.59 4.62
CA GLY A 125 21.65 4.64 4.14
C GLY A 125 21.17 3.19 4.16
N HIS A 126 20.34 2.81 5.13
CA HIS A 126 19.73 1.48 5.21
C HIS A 126 18.77 1.24 4.04
N SER A 127 17.84 2.18 3.80
CA SER A 127 16.90 2.13 2.67
C SER A 127 17.65 1.99 1.33
N ARG A 128 18.71 2.77 1.08
CA ARG A 128 19.53 2.61 -0.14
C ARG A 128 20.17 1.24 -0.24
N SER A 129 20.68 0.70 0.87
CA SER A 129 21.31 -0.63 0.89
C SER A 129 20.29 -1.75 0.65
N LEU A 130 19.05 -1.58 1.15
CA LEU A 130 17.93 -2.48 0.91
C LEU A 130 17.40 -2.38 -0.52
N ASP A 131 17.29 -1.17 -1.07
CA ASP A 131 16.96 -0.92 -2.48
C ASP A 131 17.99 -1.56 -3.42
N GLU A 132 19.28 -1.39 -3.13
CA GLU A 132 20.36 -2.04 -3.86
C GLU A 132 20.28 -3.58 -3.74
N LEU A 133 19.89 -4.10 -2.58
CA LEU A 133 19.66 -5.53 -2.36
C LEU A 133 18.41 -6.07 -3.09
N GLN A 134 17.34 -5.30 -3.14
CA GLN A 134 16.12 -5.63 -3.87
C GLN A 134 16.39 -5.57 -5.39
N ALA A 135 17.12 -4.56 -5.84
CA ALA A 135 17.61 -4.43 -7.21
C ALA A 135 18.59 -5.55 -7.59
N ALA A 136 19.50 -5.92 -6.68
CA ALA A 136 20.45 -7.03 -6.85
C ALA A 136 19.77 -8.42 -6.79
N HIS A 137 18.58 -8.52 -6.20
CA HIS A 137 17.76 -9.73 -6.25
C HIS A 137 16.86 -9.79 -7.48
N ALA A 138 16.38 -8.64 -7.95
CA ALA A 138 15.73 -8.51 -9.25
C ALA A 138 16.66 -8.91 -10.41
N THR A 139 17.97 -9.03 -10.16
CA THR A 139 18.96 -9.55 -11.11
C THR A 139 19.09 -11.08 -11.19
N ASP A 140 18.39 -11.90 -10.38
CA ASP A 140 18.71 -13.35 -10.35
C ASP A 140 17.57 -14.35 -10.65
N ILE A 141 16.35 -13.93 -10.99
CA ILE A 141 15.39 -14.83 -11.68
C ILE A 141 14.61 -13.99 -12.70
N ASN A 142 15.08 -13.97 -13.95
CA ASN A 142 14.47 -13.31 -15.11
C ASN A 142 14.23 -11.79 -14.97
N LYS A 143 15.16 -10.96 -15.48
CA LYS A 143 14.79 -9.63 -16.01
C LYS A 143 15.49 -9.31 -17.32
N PRO A 144 14.81 -8.60 -18.24
CA PRO A 144 15.45 -7.94 -19.38
C PRO A 144 16.29 -6.77 -18.84
N SER A 145 17.60 -6.86 -18.98
CA SER A 145 18.51 -5.76 -18.71
C SER A 145 18.28 -4.61 -19.69
N GLY A 146 18.10 -3.37 -19.21
CA GLY A 146 18.32 -2.16 -20.02
C GLY A 146 17.23 -1.10 -19.94
N VAL A 147 15.94 -1.45 -20.07
CA VAL A 147 14.84 -0.48 -20.20
C VAL A 147 13.92 -0.52 -18.98
N GLN A 148 13.48 -1.71 -18.59
CA GLN A 148 12.53 -1.90 -17.50
C GLN A 148 13.08 -1.41 -16.15
N SER A 149 14.38 -1.60 -15.89
CA SER A 149 15.03 -1.11 -14.67
C SER A 149 15.20 0.40 -14.62
N ARG A 150 15.29 1.07 -15.79
CA ARG A 150 15.34 2.53 -15.85
C ARG A 150 13.95 3.10 -15.62
N LEU A 151 12.94 2.54 -16.29
CA LEU A 151 11.55 2.91 -16.07
C LEU A 151 11.13 2.71 -14.62
N ASP A 152 11.44 1.54 -14.02
CA ASP A 152 11.13 1.29 -12.62
C ASP A 152 11.73 2.34 -11.68
N ARG A 153 12.92 2.89 -11.98
CA ARG A 153 13.55 3.92 -11.15
C ARG A 153 12.85 5.27 -11.26
N ILE A 154 12.37 5.62 -12.45
CA ILE A 154 11.61 6.85 -12.70
C ILE A 154 10.24 6.71 -12.02
N LEU A 155 9.51 5.63 -12.30
CA LEU A 155 8.23 5.31 -11.65
C LEU A 155 8.31 5.19 -10.12
N HIS A 156 9.42 4.74 -9.53
CA HIS A 156 9.58 4.70 -8.06
C HIS A 156 9.68 6.11 -7.44
N ARG A 157 10.11 7.13 -8.21
CA ARG A 157 10.03 8.52 -7.75
C ARG A 157 8.58 9.01 -7.74
N GLU A 158 7.74 8.43 -8.60
CA GLU A 158 6.34 8.77 -8.82
C GLU A 158 5.42 7.66 -8.32
N THR A 159 5.41 7.48 -7.01
CA THR A 159 4.74 6.38 -6.29
C THR A 159 3.23 6.17 -6.53
N TRP A 160 2.55 6.99 -7.34
CA TRP A 160 1.09 6.98 -7.56
C TRP A 160 0.62 6.28 -8.85
N HIS A 161 1.53 5.62 -9.57
CA HIS A 161 1.22 4.93 -10.82
C HIS A 161 0.65 3.53 -10.58
N ARG A 162 -0.70 3.44 -10.47
CA ARG A 162 -1.55 2.25 -10.74
C ARG A 162 -2.98 2.46 -10.25
N THR A 163 -3.97 2.35 -11.14
CA THR A 163 -5.29 1.82 -10.76
C THR A 163 -6.10 1.41 -11.99
N GLY A 164 -6.72 0.23 -11.94
CA GLY A 164 -7.71 -0.18 -12.94
C GLY A 164 -8.32 -1.52 -12.55
N ALA A 165 -9.54 -1.51 -12.00
CA ALA A 165 -10.35 -2.71 -11.82
C ALA A 165 -11.82 -2.40 -12.12
N GLY A 166 -12.41 -3.16 -13.06
CA GLY A 166 -13.71 -2.85 -13.66
C GLY A 166 -14.94 -3.29 -12.87
N TRP A 167 -16.04 -2.57 -13.10
CA TRP A 167 -17.39 -2.73 -12.52
C TRP A 167 -18.03 -4.12 -12.69
N ILE A 168 -17.64 -4.88 -13.72
CA ILE A 168 -18.19 -6.22 -14.01
C ILE A 168 -17.82 -7.22 -12.90
N SER A 169 -16.61 -7.10 -12.34
CA SER A 169 -16.19 -7.92 -11.20
C SER A 169 -17.10 -7.66 -9.99
N GLY A 170 -17.43 -6.39 -9.73
CA GLY A 170 -18.26 -5.96 -8.60
C GLY A 170 -19.66 -6.58 -8.57
N ALA A 171 -20.30 -6.77 -9.73
CA ALA A 171 -21.64 -7.35 -9.80
C ALA A 171 -21.66 -8.86 -9.45
N ILE A 172 -20.65 -9.61 -9.90
CA ILE A 172 -20.52 -11.06 -9.60
C ILE A 172 -20.19 -11.25 -8.11
N TYR A 173 -19.26 -10.46 -7.58
CA TYR A 173 -18.93 -10.48 -6.16
C TYR A 173 -20.13 -10.10 -5.29
N GLY A 174 -20.90 -9.06 -5.68
CA GLY A 174 -22.09 -8.63 -4.96
C GLY A 174 -23.17 -9.71 -4.86
N ALA A 175 -23.50 -10.36 -5.98
CA ALA A 175 -24.48 -11.46 -5.99
C ALA A 175 -24.06 -12.64 -5.09
N ASN A 176 -22.77 -13.01 -5.12
CA ASN A 176 -22.24 -14.10 -4.29
C ASN A 176 -22.24 -13.75 -2.79
N ASP A 177 -21.84 -12.52 -2.45
CA ASP A 177 -21.83 -12.05 -1.06
C ASP A 177 -23.24 -11.98 -0.47
N GLY A 178 -24.20 -11.41 -1.22
CA GLY A 178 -25.60 -11.35 -0.82
C GLY A 178 -26.21 -12.73 -0.58
N LEU A 179 -25.93 -13.69 -1.46
CA LEU A 179 -26.38 -15.08 -1.32
C LEU A 179 -25.83 -15.72 -0.04
N ALA A 180 -24.52 -15.62 0.19
CA ALA A 180 -23.87 -16.23 1.35
C ALA A 180 -24.34 -15.61 2.67
N ALA A 181 -24.40 -14.28 2.75
CA ALA A 181 -24.80 -13.55 3.94
C ALA A 181 -26.25 -13.87 4.35
N VAL A 182 -27.19 -13.79 3.40
CA VAL A 182 -28.61 -14.02 3.70
C VAL A 182 -28.92 -15.50 3.88
N PHE A 183 -28.19 -16.41 3.22
CA PHE A 183 -28.27 -17.84 3.52
C PHE A 183 -27.94 -18.14 4.98
N GLY A 184 -26.87 -17.55 5.53
CA GLY A 184 -26.52 -17.70 6.93
C GLY A 184 -27.61 -17.21 7.89
N ILE A 185 -28.22 -16.05 7.61
CA ILE A 185 -29.33 -15.49 8.38
C ILE A 185 -30.54 -16.43 8.34
N VAL A 186 -30.94 -16.86 7.14
CA VAL A 186 -32.10 -17.73 6.93
C VAL A 186 -31.89 -19.09 7.61
N ALA A 187 -30.72 -19.71 7.45
CA ALA A 187 -30.39 -20.98 8.08
C ALA A 187 -30.39 -20.88 9.62
N GLY A 188 -29.77 -19.83 10.18
CA GLY A 188 -29.71 -19.61 11.62
C GLY A 188 -31.09 -19.35 12.24
N VAL A 189 -31.87 -18.45 11.65
CA VAL A 189 -33.22 -18.13 12.14
C VAL A 189 -34.16 -19.31 11.97
N SER A 190 -34.04 -20.08 10.88
CA SER A 190 -34.85 -21.28 10.66
C SER A 190 -34.56 -22.34 11.73
N GLY A 191 -33.28 -22.61 12.03
CA GLY A 191 -32.89 -23.56 13.07
C GLY A 191 -33.32 -23.15 14.49
N ALA A 192 -33.40 -21.85 14.76
CA ALA A 192 -33.75 -21.33 16.09
C ALA A 192 -35.26 -21.16 16.33
N THR A 193 -36.04 -20.84 15.29
CA THR A 193 -37.44 -20.40 15.47
C THR A 193 -38.47 -21.37 14.91
N GLY A 194 -38.11 -22.27 13.99
CA GLY A 194 -39.01 -23.26 13.39
C GLY A 194 -40.20 -22.70 12.61
N GLY A 195 -40.38 -21.37 12.52
CA GLY A 195 -41.53 -20.70 11.92
C GLY A 195 -41.15 -19.81 10.74
N SER A 196 -41.87 -19.94 9.62
CA SER A 196 -41.52 -19.28 8.35
C SER A 196 -41.60 -17.75 8.39
N THR A 197 -42.49 -17.17 9.22
CA THR A 197 -42.65 -15.71 9.32
C THR A 197 -41.39 -15.01 9.83
N PHE A 198 -40.71 -15.58 10.84
CA PHE A 198 -39.48 -14.98 11.37
C PHE A 198 -38.33 -15.09 10.38
N VAL A 199 -38.24 -16.22 9.67
CA VAL A 199 -37.25 -16.45 8.62
C VAL A 199 -37.45 -15.49 7.45
N LEU A 200 -38.69 -15.29 6.99
CA LEU A 200 -39.02 -14.34 5.93
C LEU A 200 -38.67 -12.90 6.32
N THR A 201 -39.05 -12.49 7.54
CA THR A 201 -38.79 -11.13 8.00
C THR A 201 -37.29 -10.87 8.11
N ALA A 202 -36.54 -11.80 8.73
CA ALA A 202 -35.10 -11.69 8.86
C ALA A 202 -34.37 -11.75 7.51
N GLY A 203 -34.77 -12.67 6.62
CA GLY A 203 -34.20 -12.81 5.29
C GLY A 203 -34.43 -11.60 4.41
N LEU A 204 -35.65 -11.03 4.40
CA LEU A 204 -35.97 -9.84 3.63
C LEU A 204 -35.23 -8.60 4.17
N SER A 205 -35.20 -8.42 5.50
CA SER A 205 -34.41 -7.35 6.12
C SER A 205 -32.92 -7.50 5.79
N GLY A 206 -32.39 -8.72 5.84
CA GLY A 206 -31.01 -9.03 5.48
C GLY A 206 -30.69 -8.73 4.01
N ALA A 207 -31.59 -9.06 3.09
CA ALA A 207 -31.43 -8.79 1.67
C ALA A 207 -31.40 -7.28 1.37
N VAL A 208 -32.31 -6.52 1.98
CA VAL A 208 -32.32 -5.04 1.85
C VAL A 208 -31.04 -4.44 2.46
N ALA A 209 -30.65 -4.87 3.65
CA ALA A 209 -29.44 -4.37 4.31
C ALA A 209 -28.17 -4.67 3.48
N SER A 210 -28.05 -5.88 2.95
CA SER A 210 -26.90 -6.30 2.13
C SER A 210 -26.83 -5.51 0.81
N GLY A 211 -27.98 -5.35 0.14
CA GLY A 211 -28.06 -4.55 -1.10
C GLY A 211 -27.67 -3.08 -0.88
N LEU A 212 -28.18 -2.44 0.17
CA LEU A 212 -27.82 -1.05 0.50
C LEU A 212 -26.35 -0.91 0.88
N SER A 213 -25.81 -1.86 1.67
CA SER A 213 -24.40 -1.84 2.06
C SER A 213 -23.47 -1.96 0.86
N MET A 214 -23.77 -2.90 -0.05
CA MET A 214 -22.94 -3.09 -1.24
C MET A 214 -23.06 -1.92 -2.21
N ALA A 215 -24.27 -1.36 -2.39
CA ALA A 215 -24.47 -0.16 -3.21
C ALA A 215 -23.63 1.02 -2.69
N THR A 216 -23.63 1.24 -1.38
CA THR A 216 -22.85 2.30 -0.73
C THR A 216 -21.34 2.08 -0.88
N GLY A 217 -20.88 0.84 -0.69
CA GLY A 217 -19.47 0.48 -0.86
C GLY A 217 -18.99 0.68 -2.29
N ALA A 218 -19.76 0.22 -3.28
CA ALA A 218 -19.43 0.38 -4.69
C ALA A 218 -19.47 1.85 -5.13
N PHE A 219 -20.43 2.64 -4.64
CA PHE A 219 -20.47 4.09 -4.89
C PHE A 219 -19.22 4.77 -4.36
N LEU A 220 -18.86 4.50 -3.10
CA LEU A 220 -17.74 5.16 -2.44
C LEU A 220 -16.41 4.75 -3.06
N ALA A 221 -16.24 3.47 -3.40
CA ALA A 221 -15.07 2.96 -4.10
C ALA A 221 -14.92 3.64 -5.47
N SER A 222 -15.96 3.60 -6.32
CA SER A 222 -15.93 4.20 -7.66
C SER A 222 -15.70 5.72 -7.62
N ARG A 223 -16.31 6.41 -6.64
CA ARG A 223 -16.05 7.83 -6.41
C ARG A 223 -14.61 8.09 -5.97
N SER A 224 -14.09 7.29 -5.04
CA SER A 224 -12.70 7.41 -4.57
C SER A 224 -11.71 7.15 -5.69
N GLU A 225 -11.95 6.16 -6.54
CA GLU A 225 -11.14 5.88 -7.73
C GLU A 225 -11.17 7.06 -8.71
N ALA A 226 -12.34 7.67 -8.94
CA ALA A 226 -12.47 8.85 -9.79
C ALA A 226 -11.74 10.08 -9.21
N GLU A 227 -11.82 10.30 -7.90
CA GLU A 227 -11.11 11.38 -7.21
C GLU A 227 -9.59 11.17 -7.28
N VAL A 228 -9.10 9.94 -7.08
CA VAL A 228 -7.68 9.59 -7.24
C VAL A 228 -7.22 9.75 -8.68
N ALA A 229 -8.00 9.27 -9.66
CA ALA A 229 -7.66 9.41 -11.08
C ALA A 229 -7.59 10.88 -11.51
N ALA A 230 -8.53 11.71 -11.05
CA ALA A 230 -8.51 13.15 -11.32
C ALA A 230 -7.31 13.85 -10.66
N ALA A 231 -6.94 13.45 -9.43
CA ALA A 231 -5.77 13.98 -8.75
C ALA A 231 -4.48 13.57 -9.47
N ASN A 232 -4.35 12.31 -9.87
CA ASN A 232 -3.19 11.82 -10.62
C ASN A 232 -3.05 12.53 -11.96
N LEU A 233 -4.14 12.67 -12.73
CA LEU A 233 -4.13 13.41 -14.00
C LEU A 233 -3.72 14.89 -13.82
N ALA A 234 -4.11 15.50 -12.70
CA ALA A 234 -3.71 16.87 -12.40
C ALA A 234 -2.21 17.00 -12.06
N ARG A 235 -1.63 16.00 -11.39
CA ARG A 235 -0.19 15.93 -11.08
C ARG A 235 0.63 15.66 -12.32
N GLU A 236 0.21 14.69 -13.12
CA GLU A 236 0.82 14.37 -14.42
C GLU A 236 0.87 15.60 -15.33
N LYS A 237 -0.22 16.36 -15.37
CA LYS A 237 -0.27 17.62 -16.12
C LYS A 237 0.74 18.65 -15.62
N GLN A 238 1.03 18.67 -14.32
CA GLN A 238 2.03 19.56 -13.74
C GLN A 238 3.45 19.08 -14.10
N GLU A 239 3.70 17.78 -14.04
CA GLU A 239 4.97 17.14 -14.39
C GLU A 239 5.34 17.34 -15.87
N VAL A 240 4.39 17.16 -16.78
CA VAL A 240 4.54 17.51 -18.22
C VAL A 240 4.96 18.97 -18.45
N LEU A 241 4.60 19.88 -17.54
CA LEU A 241 4.94 21.31 -17.65
C LEU A 241 6.25 21.67 -16.95
N GLU A 242 6.54 21.05 -15.80
CA GLU A 242 7.69 21.37 -14.95
C GLU A 242 8.94 20.55 -15.31
N HIS A 243 8.76 19.31 -15.76
CA HIS A 243 9.81 18.32 -16.04
C HIS A 243 9.71 17.67 -17.44
N PRO A 244 9.51 18.44 -18.53
CA PRO A 244 9.22 17.89 -19.85
C PRO A 244 10.30 16.96 -20.44
N ASP A 245 11.55 17.09 -19.99
CA ASP A 245 12.64 16.20 -20.41
C ASP A 245 12.57 14.83 -19.74
N GLU A 246 12.15 14.77 -18.46
CA GLU A 246 12.00 13.52 -17.70
C GLU A 246 10.81 12.73 -18.24
N GLU A 247 9.65 13.39 -18.40
CA GLU A 247 8.45 12.82 -19.01
C GLU A 247 8.70 12.23 -20.41
N ARG A 248 9.52 12.91 -21.21
CA ARG A 248 9.89 12.45 -22.55
C ARG A 248 10.77 11.20 -22.51
N GLU A 249 11.70 11.13 -21.56
CA GLU A 249 12.51 9.92 -21.36
C GLU A 249 11.62 8.77 -20.92
N GLU A 250 10.71 9.00 -19.98
CA GLU A 250 9.74 8.02 -19.51
C GLU A 250 8.88 7.45 -20.63
N LEU A 251 8.23 8.31 -21.42
CA LEU A 251 7.39 7.88 -22.53
C LEU A 251 8.19 7.09 -23.58
N SER A 252 9.45 7.45 -23.81
CA SER A 252 10.35 6.68 -24.68
C SER A 252 10.64 5.29 -24.09
N LEU A 253 10.86 5.18 -22.79
CA LEU A 253 11.07 3.88 -22.13
C LEU A 253 9.82 3.00 -22.21
N PHE A 254 8.61 3.56 -22.06
CA PHE A 254 7.36 2.84 -22.29
C PHE A 254 7.27 2.27 -23.72
N TYR A 255 7.58 3.07 -24.74
CA TYR A 255 7.59 2.58 -26.12
C TYR A 255 8.66 1.52 -26.36
N GLN A 256 9.83 1.64 -25.74
CA GLN A 256 10.85 0.59 -25.81
C GLN A 256 10.37 -0.72 -25.18
N LEU A 257 9.62 -0.67 -24.07
CA LEU A 257 8.99 -1.86 -23.49
C LEU A 257 7.91 -2.47 -24.38
N LYS A 258 7.25 -1.65 -25.20
CA LYS A 258 6.31 -2.11 -26.23
C LYS A 258 6.99 -2.72 -27.47
N GLY A 259 8.32 -2.73 -27.51
CA GLY A 259 9.12 -3.37 -28.56
C GLY A 259 9.60 -2.43 -29.66
N PHE A 260 9.45 -1.11 -29.50
CA PHE A 260 10.11 -0.15 -30.39
C PHE A 260 11.61 -0.09 -30.09
N ASP A 261 12.43 0.11 -31.13
CA ASP A 261 13.84 0.42 -30.94
C ASP A 261 14.01 1.82 -30.32
N THR A 262 15.16 2.06 -29.70
CA THR A 262 15.44 3.32 -28.97
C THR A 262 15.33 4.56 -29.86
N GLU A 263 15.74 4.49 -31.14
CA GLU A 263 15.67 5.65 -32.04
C GLU A 263 14.21 5.98 -32.36
N THR A 264 13.42 4.97 -32.70
CA THR A 264 11.98 5.11 -32.97
C THR A 264 11.22 5.60 -31.73
N ALA A 265 11.48 5.02 -30.55
CA ALA A 265 10.83 5.41 -29.30
C ALA A 265 11.13 6.86 -28.92
N ASN A 266 12.39 7.28 -29.01
CA ASN A 266 12.78 8.68 -28.78
C ASN A 266 12.12 9.63 -29.77
N MET A 267 12.05 9.25 -31.05
CA MET A 267 11.38 10.05 -32.07
C MET A 267 9.87 10.19 -31.78
N LEU A 268 9.21 9.12 -31.34
CA LEU A 268 7.79 9.16 -30.99
C LEU A 268 7.53 10.07 -29.79
N ALA A 269 8.29 9.91 -28.71
CA ALA A 269 8.20 10.75 -27.52
C ALA A 269 8.47 12.23 -27.85
N GLU A 270 9.50 12.52 -28.64
CA GLU A 270 9.82 13.89 -29.10
C GLU A 270 8.69 14.52 -29.92
N ARG A 271 8.01 13.74 -30.78
CA ARG A 271 6.89 14.24 -31.57
C ARG A 271 5.68 14.55 -30.70
N LEU A 272 5.40 13.73 -29.69
CA LEU A 272 4.31 13.94 -28.74
C LEU A 272 4.59 15.13 -27.81
N ALA A 273 5.83 15.30 -27.36
CA ALA A 273 6.26 16.42 -26.53
C ALA A 273 6.05 17.80 -27.18
N ARG A 274 5.90 17.88 -28.51
CA ARG A 274 5.55 19.14 -29.22
C ARG A 274 4.17 19.68 -28.88
N ASN A 275 3.29 18.82 -28.37
CA ASN A 275 1.96 19.21 -27.92
C ASN A 275 1.75 18.67 -26.49
N PRO A 276 1.77 19.55 -25.46
CA PRO A 276 1.60 19.15 -24.08
C PRO A 276 0.33 18.33 -23.81
N GLN A 277 -0.76 18.57 -24.56
CA GLN A 277 -1.97 17.74 -24.43
C GLN A 277 -1.79 16.34 -25.00
N ALA A 278 -1.04 16.20 -26.10
CA ALA A 278 -0.77 14.88 -26.67
C ALA A 278 0.19 14.08 -25.80
N MET A 279 1.18 14.75 -25.20
CA MET A 279 2.09 14.18 -24.20
C MET A 279 1.31 13.68 -22.98
N LEU A 280 0.51 14.55 -22.35
CA LEU A 280 -0.33 14.21 -21.19
C LEU A 280 -1.25 13.03 -21.46
N MET A 281 -1.90 12.97 -22.63
CA MET A 281 -2.79 11.86 -22.97
C MET A 281 -2.02 10.56 -23.21
N ALA A 282 -0.81 10.64 -23.76
CA ALA A 282 0.05 9.48 -23.94
C ALA A 282 0.48 8.93 -22.58
N GLN A 283 1.04 9.76 -21.70
CA GLN A 283 1.47 9.35 -20.36
C GLN A 283 0.32 8.86 -19.49
N ALA A 284 -0.79 9.58 -19.46
CA ALA A 284 -1.99 9.11 -18.75
C ALA A 284 -2.48 7.74 -19.26
N THR A 285 -2.20 7.38 -20.52
CA THR A 285 -2.50 6.05 -21.04
C THR A 285 -1.47 5.01 -20.62
N GLU A 286 -0.18 5.35 -20.67
CA GLU A 286 0.91 4.43 -20.35
C GLU A 286 1.06 4.18 -18.84
N GLU A 287 0.93 5.21 -18.03
CA GLU A 287 1.22 5.20 -16.59
C GLU A 287 -0.03 4.95 -15.74
N LEU A 288 -1.13 5.63 -16.08
CA LEU A 288 -2.39 5.54 -15.31
C LEU A 288 -3.31 4.41 -15.81
N GLY A 289 -2.92 3.71 -16.88
CA GLY A 289 -3.72 2.62 -17.47
C GLY A 289 -4.87 3.11 -18.36
N GLY A 290 -4.86 4.38 -18.76
CA GLY A 290 -5.90 5.01 -19.57
C GLY A 290 -6.77 5.96 -18.76
N VAL A 291 -7.27 7.01 -19.44
CA VAL A 291 -8.26 7.95 -18.89
C VAL A 291 -9.68 7.39 -18.98
N GLU A 292 -9.84 6.06 -18.92
CA GLU A 292 -11.17 5.49 -18.71
C GLU A 292 -11.58 5.87 -17.29
N ALA A 293 -12.22 7.04 -17.20
CA ALA A 293 -12.92 7.50 -16.02
C ALA A 293 -13.70 6.30 -15.48
N GLY A 294 -13.36 5.89 -14.26
CA GLY A 294 -14.10 4.86 -13.54
C GLY A 294 -15.59 5.11 -13.79
N GLY A 295 -16.28 4.08 -14.29
CA GLY A 295 -17.66 4.22 -14.76
C GLY A 295 -18.55 4.91 -13.72
N ASP A 296 -19.65 5.51 -14.16
CA ASP A 296 -20.52 6.32 -13.31
C ASP A 296 -20.73 5.66 -11.92
N PRO A 297 -20.31 6.31 -10.81
CA PRO A 297 -20.44 5.75 -9.47
C PRO A 297 -21.88 5.34 -9.14
N LEU A 298 -22.88 6.02 -9.69
CA LEU A 298 -24.28 5.65 -9.53
C LEU A 298 -24.61 4.35 -10.25
N GLN A 299 -24.07 4.14 -11.46
CA GLN A 299 -24.24 2.90 -12.21
C GLN A 299 -23.57 1.73 -11.48
N SER A 300 -22.35 1.92 -10.97
CA SER A 300 -21.63 0.93 -10.17
C SER A 300 -22.40 0.56 -8.89
N ALA A 301 -22.92 1.56 -8.18
CA ALA A 301 -23.73 1.38 -6.98
C ALA A 301 -25.04 0.62 -7.26
N ALA A 302 -25.76 1.01 -8.31
CA ALA A 302 -27.01 0.37 -8.69
C ALA A 302 -26.78 -1.09 -9.12
N ALA A 303 -25.76 -1.35 -9.95
CA ALA A 303 -25.42 -2.70 -10.39
C ALA A 303 -25.03 -3.60 -9.21
N ALA A 304 -24.17 -3.12 -8.31
CA ALA A 304 -23.75 -3.88 -7.14
C ALA A 304 -24.90 -4.10 -6.14
N GLY A 305 -25.71 -3.07 -5.86
CA GLY A 305 -26.85 -3.16 -4.94
C GLY A 305 -27.94 -4.11 -5.43
N ILE A 306 -28.34 -3.98 -6.70
CA ILE A 306 -29.40 -4.82 -7.29
C ILE A 306 -28.93 -6.27 -7.40
N SER A 307 -27.71 -6.52 -7.88
CA SER A 307 -27.17 -7.89 -7.98
C SER A 307 -27.08 -8.57 -6.60
N THR A 308 -26.61 -7.84 -5.57
CA THR A 308 -26.56 -8.33 -4.19
C THR A 308 -27.95 -8.64 -3.66
N PHE A 309 -28.92 -7.74 -3.86
CA PHE A 309 -30.30 -7.96 -3.43
C PHE A 309 -30.92 -9.19 -4.11
N VAL A 310 -30.74 -9.34 -5.43
CA VAL A 310 -31.25 -10.50 -6.18
C VAL A 310 -30.59 -11.80 -5.71
N GLY A 311 -29.28 -11.81 -5.50
CA GLY A 311 -28.55 -12.96 -4.95
C GLY A 311 -29.02 -13.32 -3.55
N ALA A 312 -29.23 -12.31 -2.70
CA ALA A 312 -29.74 -12.46 -1.34
C ALA A 312 -31.18 -13.00 -1.27
N MET A 313 -32.01 -12.78 -2.31
CA MET A 313 -33.37 -13.29 -2.34
C MET A 313 -33.45 -14.79 -2.62
N VAL A 314 -32.45 -15.38 -3.27
CA VAL A 314 -32.39 -16.82 -3.60
C VAL A 314 -32.70 -17.72 -2.39
N PRO A 315 -32.03 -17.58 -1.23
CA PRO A 315 -32.34 -18.38 -0.04
C PRO A 315 -33.67 -18.03 0.64
N VAL A 316 -34.26 -16.86 0.37
CA VAL A 316 -35.52 -16.40 0.99
C VAL A 316 -36.75 -16.92 0.25
N ILE A 317 -36.68 -17.02 -1.09
CA ILE A 317 -37.79 -17.44 -1.97
C ILE A 317 -38.51 -18.71 -1.50
N PRO A 318 -37.83 -19.81 -1.11
CA PRO A 318 -38.50 -21.04 -0.68
C PRO A 318 -39.47 -20.84 0.50
N PHE A 319 -39.13 -19.93 1.42
CA PHE A 319 -39.92 -19.68 2.63
C PHE A 319 -41.23 -18.93 2.37
N PHE A 320 -41.43 -18.35 1.17
CA PHE A 320 -42.74 -17.81 0.77
C PHE A 320 -43.77 -18.90 0.48
N PHE A 321 -43.30 -20.09 0.10
CA PHE A 321 -44.14 -21.23 -0.26
C PHE A 321 -44.22 -22.29 0.85
N LEU A 322 -43.20 -22.36 1.70
CA LEU A 322 -43.17 -23.17 2.90
C LEU A 322 -43.92 -22.43 4.01
N ARG A 323 -45.24 -22.64 4.07
CA ARG A 323 -46.10 -22.14 5.14
C ARG A 323 -46.13 -23.09 6.31
#